data_AF-U5BZJ7-F1
#
_entry.id   AF-U5BZJ7-F1
#
_cell.length_a   1.000
_cell.length_b   1.000
_cell.length_c   1.000
_cell.angle_alpha   90.00
_cell.angle_beta   90.00
_cell.angle_gamma   90.00
#
_symmetry.space_group_name_H-M   'P 1'
#
loop_
_entity.id
_entity.type
_entity.pdbx_description
1 polymer ?
#
loop_
_entity_poly.entity_id
_entity_poly.type
_entity_poly.pdbx_seq_one_letter_code
_entity_poly.pdbx_strand_id
1 'polypeptide(L)' 'MQEVTVTVTKDLRFSVNDKVVGRDAIKSELAVLLAGKKGQVVLHIDKEVPVEYLVEIGGIAAGLEANVSIATKPFK' A
#
# COMPACT_ATOMS: atom_id res chain seq x y z
N MET A 1 -6.32 -13.87 -8.18
CA MET A 1 -5.71 -13.02 -7.12
C MET A 1 -5.66 -11.61 -7.67
N GLN A 2 -5.98 -10.61 -6.85
CA GLN A 2 -5.91 -9.21 -7.25
C GLN A 2 -4.69 -8.59 -6.58
N GLU A 3 -3.68 -8.28 -7.36
CA GLU A 3 -2.47 -7.62 -6.87
C GLU A 3 -2.66 -6.09 -6.92
N VAL A 4 -2.33 -5.42 -5.83
CA VAL A 4 -2.42 -3.97 -5.68
C VAL A 4 -1.06 -3.47 -5.23
N THR A 5 -0.42 -2.63 -6.05
CA THR A 5 0.86 -2.04 -5.70
C THR A 5 0.62 -0.68 -5.06
N VAL A 6 1.14 -0.48 -3.84
CA VAL A 6 1.09 0.80 -3.14
C VAL A 6 2.51 1.33 -3.02
N THR A 7 2.77 2.50 -3.58
CA THR A 7 4.07 3.17 -3.47
C THR A 7 3.96 4.38 -2.59
N VAL A 8 4.88 4.51 -1.63
CA VAL A 8 5.02 5.67 -0.76
C VAL A 8 6.44 6.22 -0.89
N THR A 9 6.54 7.45 -1.38
CA THR A 9 7.82 8.15 -1.48
C THR A 9 8.08 9.01 -0.25
N LYS A 10 9.33 9.44 -0.08
CA LYS A 10 9.74 10.35 1.01
C LYS A 10 8.96 11.66 1.10
N ASP A 11 8.41 12.13 -0.03
CA ASP A 11 7.57 13.33 -0.12
C ASP A 11 6.12 13.08 0.34
N LEU A 12 5.86 11.93 0.99
CA LEU A 12 4.53 11.46 1.37
C LEU A 12 3.56 11.43 0.18
N ARG A 13 4.09 11.11 -1.00
CA ARG A 13 3.25 10.82 -2.17
C ARG A 13 2.86 9.37 -2.13
N PHE A 14 1.57 9.15 -2.20
CA PHE A 14 0.99 7.83 -2.22
C PHE A 14 0.47 7.53 -3.62
N SER A 15 0.81 6.35 -4.12
CA SER A 15 0.32 5.87 -5.41
C SER A 15 -0.23 4.47 -5.26
N VAL A 16 -1.38 4.21 -5.84
CA VAL A 16 -2.02 2.88 -5.87
C VAL A 16 -2.12 2.48 -7.34
N ASN A 17 -1.49 1.37 -7.76
CA ASN A 17 -1.43 0.91 -9.15
C ASN A 17 -1.05 2.03 -10.14
N ASP A 18 0.09 2.70 -9.90
CA ASP A 18 0.59 3.84 -10.68
C ASP A 18 -0.26 5.12 -10.64
N LYS A 19 -1.40 5.12 -9.94
CA LYS A 19 -2.25 6.29 -9.77
C LYS A 19 -1.92 7.01 -8.46
N VAL A 20 -1.47 8.26 -8.58
CA VAL A 20 -1.26 9.12 -7.40
C VAL A 20 -2.61 9.40 -6.76
N VAL A 21 -2.71 9.10 -5.47
CA VAL A 21 -3.91 9.31 -4.66
C VAL A 21 -3.58 10.06 -3.39
N GLY A 22 -4.57 10.80 -2.89
CA GLY A 22 -4.49 11.40 -1.57
C GLY A 22 -4.53 10.32 -0.49
N ARG A 23 -3.89 10.61 0.65
CA ARG A 23 -3.88 9.76 1.85
C ARG A 23 -5.26 9.19 2.20
N ASP A 24 -6.28 10.05 2.27
CA ASP A 24 -7.65 9.66 2.58
C ASP A 24 -8.28 8.74 1.52
N ALA A 25 -7.88 8.89 0.26
CA ALA A 25 -8.42 8.11 -0.83
C ALA A 25 -7.81 6.70 -0.89
N ILE A 26 -6.60 6.48 -0.39
CA ILE A 26 -5.92 5.16 -0.36
C ILE A 26 -6.79 4.10 0.29
N LYS A 27 -7.38 4.41 1.44
CA LYS A 27 -8.22 3.46 2.17
C LYS A 27 -9.43 3.04 1.34
N SER A 28 -10.08 4.01 0.71
CA SER A 28 -11.24 3.77 -0.13
C SER A 28 -10.86 3.00 -1.40
N GLU A 29 -9.73 3.36 -2.02
CA GLU A 29 -9.26 2.73 -3.25
C GLU A 29 -8.78 1.29 -2.99
N LEU A 30 -8.06 1.03 -1.89
CA LEU A 30 -7.74 -0.31 -1.41
C LEU A 30 -9.01 -1.12 -1.14
N ALA A 31 -9.99 -0.54 -0.43
CA ALA A 31 -11.24 -1.23 -0.14
C ALA A 31 -12.01 -1.61 -1.41
N VAL A 32 -12.03 -0.75 -2.43
CA VAL A 32 -12.67 -1.01 -3.73
C VAL A 32 -11.88 -2.08 -4.51
N LEU A 33 -10.56 -1.98 -4.54
CA LEU A 33 -9.70 -2.93 -5.25
C LEU A 33 -9.67 -4.31 -4.59
N LEU A 34 -9.88 -4.38 -3.27
CA LEU A 34 -9.90 -5.60 -2.49
C LEU A 34 -11.32 -6.12 -2.21
N ALA A 35 -12.36 -5.39 -2.64
CA ALA A 35 -13.76 -5.75 -2.42
C ALA A 35 -14.09 -7.13 -3.01
N GLY A 36 -14.24 -8.12 -2.13
CA GLY A 36 -14.73 -9.45 -2.47
C GLY A 36 -13.67 -10.45 -2.96
N LYS A 37 -12.37 -10.17 -2.86
CA LYS A 37 -11.30 -11.12 -3.21
C LYS A 37 -10.12 -11.04 -2.25
N LYS A 38 -9.50 -12.19 -1.97
CA LYS A 38 -8.16 -12.25 -1.38
C LYS A 38 -7.18 -11.58 -2.33
N GLY A 39 -6.87 -10.32 -2.04
CA GLY A 39 -5.88 -9.56 -2.77
C GLY A 39 -4.51 -9.64 -2.12
N GLN A 40 -3.49 -9.30 -2.90
CA GLN A 40 -2.13 -9.11 -2.43
C GLN A 40 -1.82 -7.62 -2.53
N VAL A 41 -1.34 -7.01 -1.46
CA VAL A 41 -0.92 -5.61 -1.44
C VAL A 41 0.60 -5.57 -1.36
N VAL A 42 1.24 -5.08 -2.41
CA VAL A 42 2.69 -4.92 -2.46
C VAL A 42 3.03 -3.47 -2.09
N LEU A 43 3.56 -3.26 -0.89
CA LEU A 43 4.01 -1.95 -0.42
C LEU A 43 5.45 -1.69 -0.85
N HIS A 44 5.62 -0.68 -1.68
CA HIS A 44 6.89 -0.06 -2.02
C HIS A 44 7.08 1.18 -1.16
N ILE A 45 7.99 1.10 -0.20
CA ILE A 45 8.25 2.20 0.73
C ILE A 45 9.71 2.65 0.64
N ASP A 46 9.91 3.95 0.48
CA ASP A 46 11.22 4.57 0.62
C ASP A 46 11.68 4.56 2.09
N LYS A 47 12.99 4.38 2.31
CA LYS A 47 13.62 4.33 3.65
C LYS A 47 13.32 5.57 4.51
N GLU A 48 13.13 6.72 3.87
CA GLU A 48 12.90 8.01 4.55
C GLU A 48 11.45 8.17 5.04
N VAL A 49 10.54 7.28 4.64
CA VAL A 49 9.13 7.33 5.06
C VAL A 49 9.01 6.81 6.50
N PRO A 50 8.34 7.55 7.40
CA PRO A 50 8.09 7.09 8.75
C PRO A 50 7.28 5.79 8.80
N VAL A 51 7.63 4.91 9.75
CA VAL A 51 6.99 3.60 9.92
C VAL A 51 5.48 3.70 10.19
N GLU A 52 4.99 4.82 10.71
CA GLU A 52 3.56 5.06 10.93
C GLU A 52 2.73 4.82 9.66
N TYR A 53 3.22 5.27 8.51
CA TYR A 53 2.52 5.16 7.23
C TYR A 53 2.52 3.72 6.70
N LEU A 54 3.60 2.98 6.95
CA LEU A 54 3.68 1.55 6.66
C LEU A 54 2.63 0.78 7.44
N VAL A 55 2.58 1.02 8.75
CA VAL A 55 1.65 0.32 9.66
C VAL A 55 0.20 0.72 9.35
N GLU A 56 -0.07 1.98 9.01
CA GLU A 56 -1.39 2.47 8.61
C GLU A 56 -1.91 1.72 7.37
N ILE A 57 -1.13 1.67 6.29
CA ILE A 57 -1.53 1.00 5.05
C ILE A 57 -1.59 -0.52 5.23
N GLY A 58 -0.61 -1.09 5.93
CA GLY A 58 -0.56 -2.52 6.25
C GLY A 58 -1.76 -2.95 7.09
N GLY A 59 -2.18 -2.13 8.07
CA GLY A 59 -3.36 -2.38 8.90
C GLY A 59 -4.66 -2.33 8.11
N ILE A 60 -4.79 -1.37 7.18
CA ILE A 60 -5.95 -1.29 6.28
C ILE A 60 -6.03 -2.56 5.41
N ALA A 61 -4.91 -2.97 4.80
CA ALA A 61 -4.86 -4.17 3.96
C ALA A 61 -5.15 -5.45 4.76
N ALA A 62 -4.59 -5.59 5.96
CA ALA A 62 -4.83 -6.72 6.85
C ALA A 62 -6.30 -6.79 7.30
N GLY A 63 -6.93 -5.65 7.59
CA GLY A 63 -8.36 -5.57 7.90
C GLY A 63 -9.27 -5.96 6.73
N LEU A 64 -8.77 -5.89 5.50
CA LEU A 64 -9.44 -6.34 4.28
C LEU A 64 -9.07 -7.79 3.89
N GLU A 65 -8.46 -8.55 4.81
CA GLU A 65 -8.01 -9.93 4.60
C GLU A 65 -7.03 -10.09 3.42
N ALA A 66 -6.31 -9.01 3.07
CA ALA A 66 -5.34 -9.00 2.00
C ALA A 66 -3.95 -9.41 2.51
N ASN A 67 -3.18 -10.10 1.66
CA ASN A 67 -1.81 -10.45 1.96
C ASN A 67 -0.89 -9.26 1.71
N VAL A 68 -0.22 -8.77 2.74
CA VAL A 68 0.70 -7.65 2.63
C VAL A 68 2.10 -8.16 2.31
N SER A 69 2.69 -7.68 1.23
CA SER A 69 4.08 -7.94 0.83
C SER A 69 4.83 -6.62 0.83
N ILE A 70 6.01 -6.60 1.45
CA ILE A 70 6.84 -5.38 1.51
C ILE A 70 7.97 -5.55 0.52
N ALA A 71 8.02 -4.66 -0.47
CA ALA A 71 9.10 -4.56 -1.42
C ALA A 71 9.87 -3.28 -1.13
N THR A 72 11.17 -3.39 -0.89
CA THR A 72 12.05 -2.22 -0.78
C THR A 72 13.25 -2.41 -1.69
N LYS A 73 14.03 -1.35 -1.89
CA LYS A 73 15.25 -1.44 -2.71
C LYS A 73 16.13 -2.58 -2.19
N PRO A 74 16.67 -3.44 -3.07
CA PRO A 74 17.53 -4.54 -2.64
C PRO A 74 18.69 -4.00 -1.81
N PHE A 75 18.97 -4.67 -0.70
CA PHE A 75 20.13 -4.37 0.14
C PHE A 75 21.39 -4.51 -0.74
N LYS A 76 22.14 -3.43 -0.90
CA LYS A 76 23.32 -3.35 -1.76
C LYS A 76 24.58 -3.36 -0.92
#